data_AF-A0A353GAS3-F1
#
_entry.id   AF-A0A353GAS3-F1
#
_cell.length_a   1.000
_cell.length_b   1.000
_cell.length_c   1.000
_cell.angle_alpha   90.00
_cell.angle_beta   90.00
_cell.angle_gamma   90.00
#
_symmetry.space_group_name_H-M   'P 1'
#
loop_
_entity.id
_entity.type
_entity.pdbx_description
1 polymer ?
#
loop_
_entity_poly.entity_id
_entity_poly.type
_entity_poly.pdbx_seq_one_letter_code
_entity_poly.pdbx_strand_id
1 'polypeptide(L)'
;MLSDILKRIEQRLEVVGLSASAASLRAGVSKDAIRNIQRACKEGRDGISITTLTKLAPVLQTTASWLLEGVEAANYIRVPKISWVSAGSFDTADPVFSFYDFPTIEAAGLPDGDWVALEVQGDSMDRISPPGSIIFVNRADRRLSHNACYIIQNIDGSATYKRYR
;
A
#
# COMPACT_ATOMS: atom_id res chain seq x y z
N MET A 1 16.73 19.15 -10.57
CA MET A 1 16.86 17.71 -10.23
C MET A 1 17.16 17.56 -8.74
N LEU A 2 18.30 18.04 -8.21
CA LEU A 2 18.55 18.01 -6.75
C LEU A 2 17.53 18.79 -5.90
N SER A 3 17.02 19.91 -6.43
CA SER A 3 15.98 20.73 -5.78
C SER A 3 14.68 19.98 -5.50
N ASP A 4 14.28 19.09 -6.40
CA ASP A 4 13.02 18.34 -6.28
C ASP A 4 13.18 17.20 -5.29
N ILE A 5 14.33 16.53 -5.30
CA ILE A 5 14.71 15.54 -4.29
C ILE A 5 14.72 16.17 -2.90
N LEU A 6 15.30 17.37 -2.75
CA LEU A 6 15.33 18.08 -1.48
C LEU A 6 13.92 18.40 -0.98
N LYS A 7 13.04 18.94 -1.84
CA LYS A 7 11.65 19.19 -1.48
C LYS A 7 10.94 17.93 -0.97
N ARG A 8 11.14 16.78 -1.62
CA ARG A 8 10.56 15.50 -1.19
C ARG A 8 11.11 15.03 0.16
N ILE A 9 12.40 15.22 0.42
CA ILE A 9 13.00 14.93 1.73
C ILE A 9 12.37 15.81 2.81
N GLU A 10 12.24 17.12 2.57
CA GLU A 10 11.65 18.08 3.50
C GLU A 10 10.18 17.76 3.80
N GLN A 11 9.39 17.47 2.77
CA GLN A 11 8.01 17.00 2.93
C GLN A 11 7.92 15.75 3.83
N ARG A 12 8.79 14.76 3.63
CA ARG A 12 8.77 13.56 4.47
C ARG A 12 9.24 13.83 5.89
N LEU A 13 10.22 14.71 6.10
CA LEU A 13 10.65 15.12 7.45
C LEU A 13 9.51 15.73 8.25
N GLU A 14 8.68 16.56 7.62
CA GLU A 14 7.47 17.12 8.24
C GLU A 14 6.48 16.03 8.62
N VAL A 15 6.20 15.08 7.70
CA VAL A 15 5.25 13.98 7.96
C VAL A 15 5.73 13.04 9.08
N VAL A 16 7.02 12.71 9.11
CA VAL A 16 7.57 11.82 10.15
C VAL A 16 7.92 12.56 11.45
N GLY A 17 7.82 13.90 11.47
CA GLY A 17 8.14 14.72 12.63
C GLY A 17 9.61 14.67 13.06
N LEU A 18 10.54 14.47 12.12
CA LEU A 18 11.98 14.38 12.40
C LEU A 18 12.72 15.63 11.95
N SER A 19 13.71 16.06 12.75
CA SER A 19 14.69 17.05 12.29
C SER A 19 15.66 16.42 11.29
N ALA A 20 16.20 17.24 10.37
CA ALA A 20 17.19 16.82 9.39
C ALA A 20 18.41 16.10 10.03
N SER A 21 18.89 16.59 11.18
CA SER A 21 19.99 15.94 11.90
C SER A 21 19.58 14.62 12.56
N ALA A 22 18.37 14.53 13.11
CA ALA A 22 17.88 13.31 13.72
C ALA A 22 17.64 12.21 12.68
N ALA A 23 17.04 12.56 11.53
CA ALA A 23 16.86 11.64 10.42
C ALA A 23 18.21 11.13 9.87
N SER A 24 19.19 12.03 9.70
CA SER A 24 20.53 11.67 9.23
C SER A 24 21.24 10.69 10.18
N LEU A 25 21.17 10.94 11.49
CA LEU A 25 21.73 10.04 12.50
C LEU A 25 21.04 8.67 12.51
N ARG A 26 19.71 8.64 12.45
CA ARG A 26 18.92 7.40 12.40
C ARG A 26 19.19 6.58 11.14
N ALA A 27 19.52 7.23 10.03
CA ALA A 27 19.85 6.58 8.77
C ALA A 27 21.28 6.00 8.72
N GLY A 28 22.09 6.19 9.78
CA GLY A 28 23.49 5.75 9.80
C GLY A 28 24.36 6.47 8.75
N VAL A 29 24.04 7.74 8.49
CA VAL A 29 24.86 8.64 7.67
C VAL A 29 25.41 9.78 8.54
N SER A 30 26.26 10.63 7.98
CA SER A 30 26.77 11.81 8.68
C SER A 30 25.61 12.69 9.17
N LYS A 31 25.69 13.20 10.41
CA LYS A 31 24.68 14.08 11.04
C LYS A 31 24.28 15.27 10.15
N ASP A 32 25.21 15.75 9.33
CA ASP A 32 25.02 16.89 8.43
C ASP A 32 24.69 16.49 6.99
N ALA A 33 24.38 15.22 6.71
CA ALA A 33 24.09 14.74 5.36
C ALA A 33 22.97 15.55 4.68
N ILE A 34 21.82 15.71 5.32
CA ILE A 34 20.70 16.51 4.78
C ILE A 34 21.08 18.00 4.67
N ARG A 35 21.86 18.55 5.61
CA ARG A 35 22.33 19.94 5.53
C ARG A 35 23.30 20.17 4.37
N ASN A 36 24.16 19.20 4.09
CA ASN A 36 25.07 19.25 2.95
C ASN A 36 24.30 19.18 1.63
N ILE A 37 23.22 18.39 1.57
CA ILE A 37 22.30 18.36 0.42
C ILE A 37 21.63 19.73 0.23
N GLN A 38 21.13 20.35 1.31
CA GLN A 38 20.56 21.70 1.28
C GLN A 38 21.55 22.75 0.76
N ARG A 39 22.81 22.68 1.23
CA ARG A 39 23.87 23.58 0.78
C ARG A 39 24.23 23.37 -0.69
N ALA A 40 24.41 22.11 -1.10
CA ALA A 40 24.71 21.75 -2.49
C ALA A 40 23.61 22.24 -3.44
N CYS A 41 22.33 22.13 -3.05
CA CYS A 41 21.22 22.66 -3.82
C CYS A 41 21.27 24.19 -3.97
N LYS A 42 21.64 24.93 -2.90
CA LYS A 42 21.79 26.40 -2.96
C LYS A 42 22.96 26.84 -3.85
N GLU A 43 24.02 26.04 -3.90
CA GLU A 43 25.19 26.27 -4.74
C GLU A 43 24.98 25.85 -6.20
N GLY A 44 23.78 25.35 -6.56
CA GLY A 44 23.46 24.91 -7.92
C GLY A 44 24.17 23.61 -8.32
N ARG A 45 24.70 22.84 -7.37
CA ARG A 45 25.25 21.52 -7.65
C ARG A 45 24.12 20.56 -7.95
N ASP A 46 24.39 19.60 -8.82
CA ASP A 46 23.45 18.55 -9.15
C ASP A 46 24.00 17.19 -8.70
N GLY A 47 23.09 16.31 -8.27
CA GLY A 47 23.41 14.95 -7.88
C GLY A 47 23.50 14.69 -6.37
N ILE A 48 22.95 13.55 -5.99
CA ILE A 48 23.02 12.95 -4.66
C ILE A 48 23.39 11.49 -4.85
N SER A 49 24.17 10.93 -3.92
CA SER A 49 24.49 9.50 -3.94
C SER A 49 23.22 8.67 -3.69
N ILE A 50 22.95 7.71 -4.57
CA ILE A 50 21.84 6.75 -4.39
C ILE A 50 21.95 6.00 -3.06
N THR A 51 23.17 5.68 -2.62
CA THR A 51 23.44 5.05 -1.31
C THR A 51 22.94 5.89 -0.14
N THR A 52 23.02 7.23 -0.26
CA THR A 52 22.49 8.14 0.77
C THR A 52 20.96 8.15 0.76
N LEU A 53 20.34 8.16 -0.42
CA LEU A 53 18.88 8.04 -0.55
C LEU A 53 18.35 6.73 0.01
N THR A 54 18.99 5.60 -0.31
CA THR A 54 18.60 4.27 0.19
C THR A 54 18.67 4.18 1.71
N LYS A 55 19.64 4.84 2.34
CA LYS A 55 19.74 4.89 3.82
C LYS A 55 18.71 5.82 4.46
N LEU A 56 18.39 6.94 3.82
CA LEU A 56 17.39 7.88 4.32
C LEU A 56 15.95 7.37 4.16
N ALA A 57 15.66 6.64 3.08
CA ALA A 57 14.32 6.23 2.72
C ALA A 57 13.55 5.49 3.84
N PRO A 58 14.10 4.47 4.53
CA PRO A 58 13.41 3.80 5.63
C PRO A 58 13.09 4.73 6.81
N VAL A 59 14.00 5.66 7.13
CA VAL A 59 13.82 6.62 8.23
C VAL A 59 12.75 7.65 7.90
N LEU A 60 12.65 8.02 6.62
CA LEU A 60 11.63 8.92 6.09
C LEU A 60 10.31 8.18 5.75
N GLN A 61 10.22 6.88 6.03
CA GLN A 61 9.08 6.02 5.73
C GLN A 61 8.64 6.13 4.27
N THR A 62 9.59 6.01 3.34
CA THR A 62 9.35 6.06 1.90
C THR A 62 10.38 5.16 1.18
N THR A 63 10.44 5.23 -0.15
CA THR A 63 11.42 4.50 -0.98
C THR A 63 12.45 5.44 -1.59
N ALA A 64 13.62 4.91 -1.95
CA ALA A 64 14.65 5.68 -2.64
C ALA A 64 14.15 6.19 -4.01
N SER A 65 13.37 5.37 -4.72
CA SER A 65 12.74 5.74 -6.00
C SER A 65 11.74 6.88 -5.84
N TRP A 66 10.95 6.89 -4.77
CA TRP A 66 10.04 8.01 -4.49
C TRP A 66 10.81 9.30 -4.18
N LEU A 67 11.90 9.23 -3.41
CA LEU A 67 12.74 10.41 -3.17
C LEU A 67 13.38 10.95 -4.46
N LEU A 68 13.83 10.05 -5.35
CA LEU A 68 14.48 10.41 -6.61
C LEU A 68 13.51 10.98 -7.65
N GLU A 69 12.41 10.27 -7.91
CA GLU A 69 11.52 10.51 -9.05
C GLU A 69 10.12 10.99 -8.62
N GLY A 70 9.75 10.82 -7.35
CA GLY A 70 8.39 11.10 -6.86
C GLY A 70 7.37 10.05 -7.25
N VAL A 71 7.82 8.91 -7.80
CA VAL A 71 6.97 7.79 -8.17
C VAL A 71 6.87 6.85 -6.98
N GLU A 72 5.64 6.62 -6.50
CA GLU A 72 5.42 5.53 -5.55
C GLU A 72 5.82 4.22 -6.23
N ALA A 73 6.71 3.46 -5.59
CA ALA A 73 6.95 2.10 -6.04
C ALA A 73 5.61 1.38 -5.92
N ALA A 74 5.01 1.01 -7.05
CA ALA A 74 3.81 0.21 -7.09
C ALA A 74 4.09 -1.04 -6.26
N ASN A 75 3.52 -1.11 -5.05
CA ASN A 75 3.70 -2.26 -4.17
C ASN A 75 2.86 -3.38 -4.77
N TYR A 76 3.50 -4.23 -5.58
CA TYR A 76 2.84 -5.36 -6.20
C TYR A 76 2.70 -6.47 -5.17
N ILE A 77 1.45 -6.77 -4.78
CA ILE A 77 1.12 -7.91 -3.95
C ILE A 77 0.41 -8.97 -4.79
N ARG A 78 0.73 -10.24 -4.51
CA ARG A 78 0.01 -11.38 -5.09
C ARG A 78 -1.17 -11.71 -4.20
N VAL A 79 -2.36 -11.46 -4.71
CA VAL A 79 -3.61 -11.68 -3.97
C VAL A 79 -4.24 -13.00 -4.41
N PRO A 80 -4.53 -13.94 -3.50
CA PRO A 80 -5.20 -15.19 -3.87
C PRO A 80 -6.62 -14.91 -4.36
N LYS A 81 -6.98 -15.46 -5.52
CA LYS A 81 -8.34 -15.45 -6.06
C LYS A 81 -9.08 -16.68 -5.57
N ILE A 82 -10.15 -16.46 -4.81
CA ILE A 82 -10.97 -17.53 -4.24
C ILE A 82 -12.41 -17.47 -4.77
N SER A 83 -13.16 -18.57 -4.57
CA SER A 83 -14.54 -18.67 -5.03
C SER A 83 -15.52 -17.96 -4.09
N TRP A 84 -16.69 -17.59 -4.62
CA TRP A 84 -17.79 -17.02 -3.83
C TRP A 84 -18.33 -17.95 -2.74
N VAL A 85 -18.28 -19.26 -2.96
CA VAL A 85 -18.66 -20.27 -1.97
C VAL A 85 -17.65 -20.29 -0.83
N SER A 86 -16.35 -20.21 -1.15
CA SER A 86 -15.27 -20.10 -0.16
C SER A 86 -15.38 -18.82 0.68
N ALA A 87 -15.93 -17.75 0.09
CA ALA A 87 -16.21 -16.52 0.82
C ALA A 87 -17.29 -16.68 1.89
N GLY A 88 -18.20 -17.62 1.70
CA GLY A 88 -19.22 -17.98 2.68
C GLY A 88 -18.68 -18.67 3.93
N SER A 89 -17.43 -19.19 3.90
CA SER A 89 -16.79 -19.89 5.02
C SER A 89 -15.71 -19.05 5.73
N PHE A 90 -15.68 -17.73 5.50
CA PHE A 90 -14.59 -16.84 5.91
C PHE A 90 -14.36 -16.69 7.43
N ASP A 91 -15.35 -17.01 8.26
CA ASP A 91 -15.30 -16.78 9.72
C ASP A 91 -14.79 -17.99 10.51
N THR A 92 -14.77 -19.19 9.90
CA THR A 92 -14.09 -20.35 10.47
C THR A 92 -12.59 -20.15 10.28
N ALA A 93 -11.90 -19.94 11.39
CA ALA A 93 -10.44 -19.97 11.50
C ALA A 93 -9.89 -21.37 11.16
N ASP A 94 -10.04 -21.80 9.91
CA ASP A 94 -9.30 -22.94 9.37
C ASP A 94 -7.92 -22.43 8.93
N PRO A 95 -6.84 -22.75 9.65
CA PRO A 95 -5.50 -22.28 9.35
C PRO A 95 -4.87 -23.00 8.14
N VAL A 96 -5.65 -23.79 7.39
CA VAL A 96 -5.16 -24.78 6.43
C VAL A 96 -5.77 -24.59 5.03
N PHE A 97 -6.09 -23.36 4.63
CA PHE A 97 -6.03 -23.08 3.19
C PHE A 97 -4.59 -22.74 2.86
N SER A 98 -3.86 -23.73 2.32
CA SER A 98 -2.62 -23.47 1.59
C SER A 98 -2.99 -22.60 0.39
N PHE A 99 -2.97 -21.27 0.57
CA PHE A 99 -3.31 -20.32 -0.50
C PHE A 99 -2.36 -20.43 -1.71
N TYR A 100 -1.29 -21.23 -1.60
CA TYR A 100 -0.40 -21.61 -2.70
C TYR A 100 -1.13 -22.30 -3.87
N ASP A 101 -2.25 -22.98 -3.61
CA ASP A 101 -2.97 -23.73 -4.65
C ASP A 101 -4.02 -22.89 -5.39
N PHE A 102 -4.29 -21.66 -4.93
CA PHE A 102 -5.23 -20.77 -5.60
C PHE A 102 -4.52 -19.92 -6.66
N PRO A 103 -5.18 -19.63 -7.81
CA PRO A 103 -4.65 -18.68 -8.76
C PRO A 103 -4.52 -17.31 -8.09
N THR A 104 -3.38 -16.63 -8.28
CA THR A 104 -3.15 -15.30 -7.72
C THR A 104 -3.33 -14.22 -8.78
N ILE A 105 -3.81 -13.05 -8.37
CA ILE A 105 -3.87 -11.83 -9.17
C ILE A 105 -2.82 -10.86 -8.63
N GLU A 106 -2.01 -10.29 -9.53
CA GLU A 106 -1.07 -9.23 -9.17
C GLU A 106 -1.82 -7.90 -9.06
N ALA A 107 -1.68 -7.23 -7.92
CA ALA A 107 -2.33 -5.97 -7.64
C ALA A 107 -1.31 -4.96 -7.10
N ALA A 108 -1.43 -3.71 -7.54
CA ALA A 108 -0.58 -2.61 -7.08
C ALA A 108 -1.38 -1.59 -6.26
N GLY A 109 -0.74 -0.95 -5.28
CA GLY A 109 -1.32 0.17 -4.54
C GLY A 109 -2.37 -0.23 -3.50
N LEU A 110 -2.46 -1.51 -3.16
CA LEU A 110 -3.27 -1.96 -2.02
C LEU A 110 -2.54 -1.62 -0.71
N PRO A 111 -3.21 -1.00 0.28
CA PRO A 111 -2.61 -0.75 1.59
C PRO A 111 -2.39 -2.06 2.36
N ASP A 112 -1.65 -2.00 3.46
CA ASP A 112 -1.42 -3.18 4.31
C ASP A 112 -2.76 -3.81 4.78
N GLY A 113 -2.89 -5.12 4.64
CA GLY A 113 -4.13 -5.84 4.94
C GLY A 113 -4.10 -7.32 4.58
N ASP A 114 -5.17 -8.02 4.93
CA ASP A 114 -5.41 -9.42 4.56
C ASP A 114 -6.31 -9.45 3.32
N TRP A 115 -5.69 -9.48 2.14
CA TRP A 115 -6.38 -9.32 0.87
C TRP A 115 -6.75 -10.65 0.23
N VAL A 116 -7.97 -10.71 -0.31
CA VAL A 116 -8.43 -11.77 -1.22
C VAL A 116 -9.11 -11.17 -2.43
N ALA A 117 -9.03 -11.86 -3.57
CA ALA A 117 -9.72 -11.48 -4.80
C ALA A 117 -10.94 -12.38 -5.03
N LEU A 118 -12.06 -11.78 -5.41
CA LEU A 118 -13.31 -12.48 -5.72
C LEU A 118 -13.79 -12.06 -7.11
N GLU A 119 -14.37 -13.01 -7.84
CA GLU A 119 -15.11 -12.71 -9.06
C GLU A 119 -16.58 -12.52 -8.73
N VAL A 120 -17.13 -11.37 -9.14
CA VAL A 120 -18.53 -11.01 -8.87
C VAL A 120 -19.46 -11.91 -9.66
N GLN A 121 -20.40 -12.55 -8.94
CA GLN A 121 -21.48 -13.34 -9.51
C GLN A 121 -22.83 -12.66 -9.26
N GLY A 122 -23.65 -12.56 -10.30
CA GLY A 122 -24.98 -11.95 -10.25
C GLY A 122 -25.01 -10.44 -10.53
N ASP A 123 -26.22 -9.90 -10.65
CA ASP A 123 -26.53 -8.55 -11.13
C ASP A 123 -26.77 -7.51 -10.02
N SER A 124 -26.83 -7.94 -8.75
CA SER A 124 -27.20 -7.08 -7.62
C SER A 124 -26.31 -5.85 -7.44
N MET A 125 -25.09 -5.85 -7.99
CA MET A 125 -24.12 -4.75 -7.90
C MET A 125 -23.67 -4.24 -9.27
N ASP A 126 -24.40 -4.55 -10.35
CA ASP A 126 -24.00 -4.33 -11.75
C ASP A 126 -23.54 -2.90 -12.06
N ARG A 127 -24.19 -1.89 -11.45
CA ARG A 127 -23.79 -0.48 -11.62
C ARG A 127 -22.40 -0.13 -11.08
N ILE A 128 -21.88 -0.91 -10.14
CA ILE A 128 -20.60 -0.66 -9.46
C ILE A 128 -19.57 -1.71 -9.89
N SER A 129 -19.98 -2.97 -9.97
CA SER A 129 -19.15 -4.10 -10.36
C SER A 129 -20.03 -5.10 -11.12
N PRO A 130 -20.04 -5.03 -12.46
CA PRO A 130 -20.75 -5.99 -13.32
C PRO A 130 -20.34 -7.45 -13.06
N PRO A 131 -21.18 -8.44 -13.43
CA PRO A 131 -20.80 -9.85 -13.42
C PRO A 131 -19.44 -10.09 -14.10
N GLY A 132 -18.58 -10.91 -13.50
CA GLY A 132 -17.22 -11.17 -13.99
C GLY A 132 -16.17 -10.15 -13.54
N SER A 133 -16.57 -9.07 -12.86
CA SER A 133 -15.62 -8.14 -12.25
C SER A 133 -14.79 -8.82 -11.17
N ILE A 134 -13.51 -8.48 -11.09
CA ILE A 134 -12.65 -8.87 -9.96
C ILE A 134 -12.67 -7.76 -8.92
N ILE A 135 -13.06 -8.11 -7.69
CA ILE A 135 -13.02 -7.22 -6.52
C ILE A 135 -11.95 -7.69 -5.54
N PHE A 136 -11.28 -6.73 -4.89
CA PHE A 136 -10.31 -6.97 -3.83
C PHE A 136 -10.95 -6.66 -2.48
N VAL A 137 -10.86 -7.61 -1.56
CA VAL A 137 -11.51 -7.52 -0.24
C VAL A 137 -10.44 -7.62 0.84
N ASN A 138 -10.35 -6.60 1.69
CA ASN A 138 -9.50 -6.62 2.87
C ASN A 138 -10.27 -7.23 4.05
N ARG A 139 -9.94 -8.46 4.42
CA ARG A 139 -10.57 -9.22 5.51
C ARG A 139 -10.24 -8.64 6.90
N ALA A 140 -9.13 -7.91 7.00
CA ALA A 140 -8.76 -7.23 8.23
C ALA A 140 -9.60 -5.95 8.48
N ASP A 141 -10.21 -5.38 7.44
CA ASP A 141 -11.05 -4.20 7.57
C ASP A 141 -12.50 -4.58 7.86
N ARG A 142 -12.91 -4.41 9.12
CA ARG A 142 -14.28 -4.62 9.59
C ARG A 142 -15.03 -3.32 9.85
N ARG A 143 -14.46 -2.15 9.51
CA ARG A 143 -15.10 -0.86 9.79
C ARG A 143 -16.16 -0.57 8.73
N LEU A 144 -17.40 -0.41 9.19
CA LEU A 144 -18.51 -0.02 8.33
C LEU A 144 -18.43 1.48 8.01
N SER A 145 -18.35 1.80 6.73
CA SER A 145 -18.30 3.15 6.19
C SER A 145 -19.45 3.36 5.23
N HIS A 146 -20.12 4.49 5.34
CA HIS A 146 -21.28 4.79 4.50
C HIS A 146 -20.89 4.77 3.01
N ASN A 147 -21.71 4.12 2.18
CA ASN A 147 -21.50 3.86 0.75
C ASN A 147 -20.34 2.92 0.38
N ALA A 148 -19.61 2.35 1.34
CA ALA A 148 -18.62 1.32 1.04
C ALA A 148 -19.29 -0.04 0.72
N CYS A 149 -18.59 -0.89 -0.01
CA CYS A 149 -19.10 -2.18 -0.45
C CYS A 149 -18.46 -3.32 0.36
N TYR A 150 -19.27 -4.30 0.75
CA TYR A 150 -18.90 -5.35 1.67
C TYR A 150 -19.35 -6.71 1.17
N ILE A 151 -18.55 -7.72 1.50
CA ILE A 151 -18.95 -9.12 1.43
C ILE A 151 -19.53 -9.50 2.79
N ILE A 152 -20.77 -9.97 2.79
CA ILE A 152 -21.53 -10.30 3.98
C ILE A 152 -21.81 -11.79 3.95
N GLN A 153 -21.40 -12.49 5.00
CA GLN A 153 -21.75 -13.89 5.22
C GLN A 153 -23.18 -13.96 5.79
N ASN A 154 -23.99 -14.81 5.19
CA ASN A 154 -25.34 -15.13 5.64
C ASN A 154 -25.31 -16.33 6.59
N ILE A 155 -26.42 -16.53 7.31
CA ILE A 155 -26.59 -17.61 8.29
C ILE A 155 -26.51 -19.01 7.64
N ASP A 156 -26.86 -19.11 6.36
CA ASP A 156 -26.76 -20.35 5.57
C ASP A 156 -25.34 -20.66 5.07
N GLY A 157 -24.36 -19.82 5.44
CA GLY A 157 -22.98 -19.94 4.98
C GLY A 157 -22.77 -19.46 3.54
N SER A 158 -23.75 -18.79 2.91
CA SER A 158 -23.55 -18.11 1.64
C SER A 158 -22.92 -16.72 1.85
N ALA A 159 -22.19 -16.23 0.84
CA ALA A 159 -21.73 -14.84 0.81
C ALA A 159 -22.65 -13.98 -0.08
N THR A 160 -22.77 -12.69 0.24
CA THR A 160 -23.43 -11.71 -0.63
C THR A 160 -22.61 -10.43 -0.71
N TYR A 161 -22.69 -9.72 -1.82
CA TYR A 161 -22.01 -8.44 -2.04
C TYR A 161 -23.01 -7.30 -2.05
N LYS A 162 -22.85 -6.36 -1.12
CA LYS A 162 -23.79 -5.27 -0.90
C LYS A 162 -23.07 -3.98 -0.58
N ARG A 163 -23.71 -2.86 -0.89
CA ARG A 163 -23.26 -1.54 -0.43
C ARG A 163 -23.91 -1.21 0.91
N TYR A 164 -23.10 -0.84 1.90
CA TYR A 164 -23.58 -0.35 3.18
C TYR A 164 -24.17 1.05 3.03
N ARG A 165 -25.34 1.27 3.62
CA ARG A 165 -26.04 2.56 3.64
C ARG A 165 -26.47 2.85 5.06
#